data_AF-A0A6A5KBV1-F1
#
_entry.id   AF-A0A6A5KBV1-F1
#
_cell.length_a   1.000
_cell.length_b   1.000
_cell.length_c   1.000
_cell.angle_alpha   90.00
_cell.angle_beta   90.00
_cell.angle_gamma   90.00
#
_symmetry.space_group_name_H-M   'P 1'
#
loop_
_entity.id
_entity.type
_entity.pdbx_description
1 polymer ?
#
loop_
_entity_poly.entity_id
_entity_poly.type
_entity_poly.pdbx_seq_one_letter_code
_entity_poly.pdbx_strand_id
1 'polypeptide(L)'
;MLDFNMVARRHTIDARSASTELSNKASLAVLQNIERPPPHLWDEDERELLTIMYRWYQGGEVTMIPRVFNAITGLELRYRIVRSQFESHIKYFGGRAYPEYGRVMAIAFDDPNGRYDEIRSIVEDTAKQLGVELRRREVEVDFVSGLAQFAKSLTTRRAYKSLVRRAALTQKEKAIQISGLAEVPMLMPMPTTRLGGFPATSTWEPTDLEVFEDAEDTRMPLVALSKPRHRPLPTVDRIGFRVWDKNSRTKYSEDTGFVSQAFSIWRNDFPPPFSPDGQGRQALILLTNLHLSMSGGTSAFVSVSASLLQAMVKALAMENPRIAVVALDHPLLTEPNKTLHAAEVLLMLKKENQAWWARYKGHAERMVWASVPKPSILSDFPLSDLQVLSDKDTACANILALDQFQPRRKTQYVSSLLRERNITLSTETAQALAAIARAFGMHREDVSLEHLQALVASLVNSFHITKDSLLNVHTTSSIANAFSIALRSRVHGHQDVTAAFQNGVQQGTDINAYYNARRSAPRRTRTG
;
A
#
# COMPACT_ATOMS: atom_id res chain seq x y z
N MET A 1 -18.08 34.77 15.60
CA MET A 1 -18.57 34.06 16.79
C MET A 1 -18.57 32.60 16.43
N LEU A 2 -17.68 31.83 17.03
CA LEU A 2 -17.63 30.37 16.86
C LEU A 2 -18.53 29.77 17.94
N ASP A 3 -19.57 29.04 17.56
CA ASP A 3 -20.50 28.42 18.50
C ASP A 3 -19.91 27.12 19.06
N PHE A 4 -19.26 27.19 20.23
CA PHE A 4 -18.83 26.02 20.99
C PHE A 4 -19.83 25.71 22.11
N ASN A 5 -20.87 24.92 21.79
CA ASN A 5 -21.81 24.40 22.79
C ASN A 5 -21.67 22.87 22.88
N MET A 6 -20.89 22.37 23.83
CA MET A 6 -20.78 20.92 24.10
C MET A 6 -20.66 20.61 25.59
N VAL A 7 -21.79 20.25 26.23
CA VAL A 7 -21.80 19.35 27.41
C VAL A 7 -23.00 18.38 27.34
N ALA A 8 -22.65 17.08 27.40
CA ALA A 8 -23.37 15.88 27.86
C ALA A 8 -24.84 15.63 27.45
N ARG A 9 -25.07 14.51 26.74
CA ARG A 9 -26.17 13.57 27.01
C ARG A 9 -25.90 12.19 26.39
N ARG A 10 -25.86 11.16 27.25
CA ARG A 10 -26.02 9.76 26.88
C ARG A 10 -27.49 9.51 26.60
N HIS A 11 -27.83 8.97 25.43
CA HIS A 11 -29.08 8.24 25.20
C HIS A 11 -28.80 7.01 24.36
N THR A 12 -28.90 5.85 25.00
CA THR A 12 -29.12 4.55 24.37
C THR A 12 -30.55 4.49 23.85
N ILE A 13 -30.73 4.24 22.56
CA ILE A 13 -31.99 3.76 21.99
C ILE A 13 -31.66 2.61 21.03
N ASP A 14 -32.20 1.44 21.36
CA ASP A 14 -32.31 0.29 20.47
C ASP A 14 -33.20 0.62 19.27
N ALA A 15 -32.74 0.30 18.05
CA ALA A 15 -33.60 0.18 16.89
C ALA A 15 -33.10 -0.92 15.94
N ARG A 16 -33.96 -1.93 15.73
CA ARG A 16 -33.82 -2.98 14.73
C ARG A 16 -34.04 -2.44 13.31
N SER A 17 -33.44 -3.16 12.37
CA SER A 17 -33.19 -2.96 10.94
C SER A 17 -34.36 -2.50 10.04
N ALA A 18 -34.03 -1.60 9.10
CA ALA A 18 -34.58 -1.59 7.75
C ALA A 18 -33.41 -1.58 6.75
N SER A 19 -33.30 -2.63 5.95
CA SER A 19 -32.29 -2.81 4.91
C SER A 19 -32.52 -1.81 3.77
N THR A 20 -31.79 -0.70 3.81
CA THR A 20 -31.62 0.17 2.65
C THR A 20 -30.34 -0.27 1.95
N GLU A 21 -30.40 -0.69 0.69
CA GLU A 21 -29.24 -1.04 -0.11
C GLU A 21 -28.30 0.18 -0.19
N LEU A 22 -27.25 0.16 0.62
CA LEU A 22 -26.17 1.12 0.56
C LEU A 22 -25.41 0.89 -0.74
N SER A 23 -25.33 1.93 -1.58
CA SER A 23 -24.45 1.99 -2.75
C SER A 23 -23.08 1.39 -2.40
N ASN A 24 -22.51 0.58 -3.30
CA ASN A 24 -21.25 -0.14 -3.11
C ASN A 24 -20.09 0.73 -2.56
N LYS A 25 -20.13 2.05 -2.80
CA LYS A 25 -19.19 3.03 -2.19
C LYS A 25 -19.41 3.25 -0.70
N ALA A 26 -20.65 3.35 -0.24
CA ALA A 26 -20.98 3.50 1.17
C ALA A 26 -20.68 2.20 1.94
N SER A 27 -20.91 1.04 1.32
CA SER A 27 -20.55 -0.26 1.89
C SER A 27 -19.02 -0.43 2.03
N LEU A 28 -18.23 0.09 1.08
CA LEU A 28 -16.76 0.16 1.18
C LEU A 28 -16.28 1.11 2.27
N ALA A 29 -16.89 2.29 2.42
CA ALA A 29 -16.56 3.25 3.48
C ALA A 29 -16.88 2.68 4.88
N VAL A 30 -18.01 1.96 5.01
CA VAL A 30 -18.40 1.27 6.25
C VAL A 30 -17.40 0.17 6.61
N LEU A 31 -16.90 -0.59 5.63
CA LEU A 31 -15.87 -1.62 5.87
C LEU A 31 -14.50 -0.99 6.22
N GLN A 32 -14.10 0.12 5.59
CA GLN A 32 -12.86 0.85 5.91
C GLN A 32 -12.85 1.42 7.34
N ASN A 33 -14.01 1.86 7.85
CA ASN A 33 -14.17 2.41 9.21
C ASN A 33 -14.09 1.35 10.33
N ILE A 34 -14.32 0.07 10.00
CA ILE A 34 -14.13 -1.05 10.93
C ILE A 34 -12.63 -1.37 11.08
N GLU A 35 -11.82 -0.98 10.10
CA GLU A 35 -10.41 -1.33 10.00
C GLU A 35 -9.44 -0.28 10.57
N ARG A 36 -9.77 1.01 10.49
CA ARG A 36 -8.96 2.08 11.07
C ARG A 36 -9.90 3.16 11.60
N PRO A 37 -9.56 3.85 12.71
CA PRO A 37 -10.18 5.13 12.95
C PRO A 37 -9.92 6.00 11.70
N PRO A 38 -10.97 6.62 11.12
CA PRO A 38 -10.83 7.40 9.90
C PRO A 38 -9.77 8.50 10.09
N PRO A 39 -9.01 8.86 9.03
CA PRO A 39 -8.10 9.98 9.12
C PRO A 39 -8.87 11.23 9.54
N HIS A 40 -8.32 11.96 10.51
CA HIS A 40 -8.97 13.15 11.05
C HIS A 40 -9.25 14.15 9.94
N LEU A 41 -10.53 14.44 9.72
CA LEU A 41 -10.99 15.43 8.76
C LEU A 41 -10.91 16.80 9.43
N TRP A 42 -9.83 17.51 9.15
CA TRP A 42 -9.60 18.82 9.72
C TRP A 42 -10.65 19.83 9.25
N ASP A 43 -11.39 20.43 10.16
CA ASP A 43 -12.34 21.49 9.85
C ASP A 43 -11.65 22.88 9.79
N GLU A 44 -12.45 23.95 9.64
CA GLU A 44 -11.92 25.31 9.58
C GLU A 44 -11.49 25.83 10.96
N ASP A 45 -12.25 25.52 12.00
CA ASP A 45 -12.06 26.05 13.35
C ASP A 45 -10.84 25.42 14.02
N GLU A 46 -10.61 24.13 13.81
CA GLU A 46 -9.42 23.40 14.22
C GLU A 46 -8.17 23.97 13.56
N ARG A 47 -8.22 24.31 12.27
CA ARG A 47 -7.07 24.91 11.55
C ARG A 47 -6.83 26.35 11.99
N GLU A 48 -7.88 27.10 12.27
CA GLU A 48 -7.81 28.45 12.81
C GLU A 48 -7.20 28.46 14.21
N LEU A 49 -7.72 27.63 15.13
CA LEU A 49 -7.17 27.41 16.47
C LEU A 49 -5.70 27.00 16.43
N LEU A 50 -5.36 26.01 15.59
CA LEU A 50 -3.98 25.56 15.45
C LEU A 50 -3.06 26.67 14.98
N THR A 51 -3.52 27.52 14.06
CA THR A 51 -2.76 28.69 13.61
C THR A 51 -2.54 29.68 14.74
N ILE A 52 -3.58 29.98 15.53
CA ILE A 52 -3.50 30.90 16.68
C ILE A 52 -2.49 30.37 17.70
N MET A 53 -2.57 29.10 18.06
CA MET A 53 -1.67 28.49 19.04
C MET A 53 -0.20 28.58 18.61
N TYR A 54 0.11 28.24 17.36
CA TYR A 54 1.49 28.30 16.87
C TYR A 54 2.00 29.72 16.63
N ARG A 55 1.11 30.69 16.36
CA ARG A 55 1.48 32.10 16.15
C ARG A 55 1.77 32.83 17.46
N TRP A 56 0.93 32.69 18.48
CA TRP A 56 1.04 33.47 19.71
C TRP A 56 1.70 32.75 20.88
N TYR A 57 1.88 31.44 20.82
CA TYR A 57 2.45 30.68 21.94
C TYR A 57 3.74 29.93 21.56
N GLN A 58 4.56 29.69 22.57
CA GLN A 58 5.66 28.75 22.52
C GLN A 58 5.54 27.75 23.66
N GLY A 59 5.73 26.47 23.35
CA GLY A 59 5.92 25.43 24.35
C GLY A 59 7.40 25.17 24.57
N GLY A 60 7.81 24.89 25.82
CA GLY A 60 9.14 24.39 26.13
C GLY A 60 9.42 23.02 25.51
N GLU A 61 8.39 22.18 25.37
CA GLU A 61 8.45 20.88 24.70
C GLU A 61 7.57 20.82 23.44
N VAL A 62 8.00 20.00 22.47
CA VAL A 62 7.34 19.81 21.17
C VAL A 62 5.90 19.26 21.30
N THR A 63 5.57 18.66 22.44
CA THR A 63 4.27 18.03 22.70
C THR A 63 3.25 18.98 23.35
N MET A 64 3.67 20.13 23.87
CA MET A 64 2.80 21.01 24.67
C MET A 64 1.64 21.60 23.88
N ILE A 65 1.92 22.20 22.71
CA ILE A 65 0.87 22.74 21.83
C ILE A 65 -0.11 21.64 21.39
N PRO A 66 0.34 20.47 20.89
CA PRO A 66 -0.58 19.37 20.57
C PRO A 66 -1.42 18.87 21.75
N ARG A 67 -0.86 18.85 22.98
CA ARG A 67 -1.61 18.44 24.18
C ARG A 67 -2.74 19.40 24.51
N VAL A 68 -2.46 20.70 24.47
CA VAL A 68 -3.48 21.73 24.73
C VAL A 68 -4.51 21.76 23.60
N PHE A 69 -4.08 21.62 22.34
CA PHE A 69 -4.97 21.53 21.18
C PHE A 69 -5.97 20.39 21.32
N ASN A 70 -5.49 19.19 21.64
CA ASN A 70 -6.32 18.01 21.86
C ASN A 70 -7.32 18.20 23.01
N ALA A 71 -6.91 18.86 24.09
CA ALA A 71 -7.79 19.11 25.22
C ALA A 71 -8.91 20.11 24.90
N ILE A 72 -8.61 21.18 24.12
CA ILE A 72 -9.62 22.16 23.69
C ILE A 72 -10.61 21.52 22.71
N THR A 73 -10.12 20.73 21.76
CA THR A 73 -10.93 20.13 20.69
C THR A 73 -11.61 18.82 21.10
N GLY A 74 -11.24 18.24 22.25
CA GLY A 74 -11.67 16.91 22.67
C GLY A 74 -11.11 15.78 21.78
N LEU A 75 -10.11 16.07 20.95
CA LEU A 75 -9.51 15.10 20.05
C LEU A 75 -8.36 14.34 20.71
N GLU A 76 -8.10 13.11 20.25
CA GLU A 76 -6.97 12.29 20.71
C GLU A 76 -5.90 12.14 19.62
N LEU A 77 -5.55 13.24 18.95
CA LEU A 77 -4.59 13.18 17.84
C LEU A 77 -3.16 12.97 18.35
N ARG A 78 -2.38 12.14 17.65
CA ARG A 78 -0.95 12.02 17.93
C ARG A 78 -0.25 13.35 17.64
N TYR A 79 0.70 13.74 18.49
CA TYR A 79 1.42 15.03 18.37
C TYR A 79 2.02 15.27 16.97
N ARG A 80 2.49 14.21 16.29
CA ARG A 80 3.03 14.29 14.93
C ARG A 80 2.00 14.70 13.89
N ILE A 81 0.73 14.31 14.08
CA ILE A 81 -0.37 14.62 13.16
C ILE A 81 -0.68 16.12 13.26
N VAL A 82 -0.87 16.63 14.49
CA VAL A 82 -1.11 18.05 14.77
C VAL A 82 0.04 18.92 14.25
N ARG A 83 1.29 18.55 14.56
CA ARG A 83 2.47 19.27 14.08
C ARG A 83 2.59 19.22 12.54
N SER A 84 2.40 18.06 11.93
CA SER A 84 2.47 17.90 10.48
C SER A 84 1.39 18.71 9.77
N GLN A 85 0.20 18.87 10.37
CA GLN A 85 -0.85 19.70 9.82
C GLN A 85 -0.39 21.17 9.74
N PHE A 86 0.15 21.69 10.83
CA PHE A 86 0.67 23.06 10.86
C PHE A 86 1.86 23.25 9.89
N GLU A 87 2.88 22.39 9.96
CA GLU A 87 4.09 22.57 9.15
C GLU A 87 3.85 22.33 7.65
N SER A 88 3.07 21.31 7.30
CA SER A 88 2.92 20.87 5.90
C SER A 88 1.74 21.50 5.18
N HIS A 89 0.62 21.79 5.85
CA HIS A 89 -0.58 22.31 5.19
C HIS A 89 -0.66 23.82 5.36
N ILE A 90 -0.47 24.28 6.59
CA ILE A 90 -0.65 25.68 6.94
C ILE A 90 0.58 26.51 6.52
N LYS A 91 1.78 26.18 7.02
CA LYS A 91 3.01 26.93 6.69
C LYS A 91 3.44 26.75 5.23
N TYR A 92 3.48 25.52 4.72
CA TYR A 92 4.04 25.25 3.39
C TYR A 92 3.15 25.69 2.21
N PHE A 93 1.83 25.50 2.28
CA PHE A 93 0.91 25.95 1.22
C PHE A 93 0.37 27.36 1.45
N GLY A 94 0.30 27.85 2.69
CA GLY A 94 -0.02 29.24 3.02
C GLY A 94 -1.50 29.64 2.87
N GLY A 95 -1.77 30.91 3.17
CA GLY A 95 -3.14 31.45 3.36
C GLY A 95 -4.02 31.47 2.11
N ARG A 96 -3.43 31.40 0.91
CA ARG A 96 -4.19 31.28 -0.35
C ARG A 96 -4.79 29.90 -0.56
N ALA A 97 -4.15 28.86 -0.03
CA ALA A 97 -4.63 27.48 -0.09
C ALA A 97 -5.54 27.15 1.10
N TYR A 98 -5.30 27.80 2.25
CA TYR A 98 -6.04 27.65 3.50
C TYR A 98 -6.45 29.03 4.04
N PRO A 99 -7.63 29.52 3.66
CA PRO A 99 -8.09 30.87 4.04
C PRO A 99 -8.10 31.12 5.54
N GLU A 100 -8.32 30.09 6.36
CA GLU A 100 -8.33 30.15 7.83
C GLU A 100 -7.00 30.70 8.36
N TYR A 101 -5.88 30.19 7.84
CA TYR A 101 -4.56 30.70 8.15
C TYR A 101 -4.39 32.15 7.70
N GLY A 102 -4.93 32.48 6.51
CA GLY A 102 -4.92 33.84 5.99
C GLY A 102 -5.70 34.82 6.88
N ARG A 103 -6.84 34.40 7.44
CA ARG A 103 -7.64 35.21 8.38
C ARG A 103 -6.86 35.53 9.64
N VAL A 104 -6.25 34.51 10.24
CA VAL A 104 -5.45 34.70 11.46
C VAL A 104 -4.27 35.63 11.17
N MET A 105 -3.49 35.36 10.13
CA MET A 105 -2.30 36.15 9.77
C MET A 105 -2.61 37.58 9.31
N ALA A 106 -3.85 37.87 8.89
CA ALA A 106 -4.27 39.22 8.52
C ALA A 106 -4.51 40.15 9.72
N ILE A 107 -4.63 39.60 10.94
CA ILE A 107 -4.75 40.40 12.17
C ILE A 107 -3.36 40.80 12.65
N ALA A 108 -3.20 42.05 13.10
CA ALA A 108 -1.97 42.53 13.73
C ALA A 108 -1.63 41.68 14.97
N PHE A 109 -0.34 41.47 15.24
CA PHE A 109 0.11 40.54 16.28
C PHE A 109 -0.31 40.97 17.70
N ASP A 110 -0.36 42.28 17.96
CA ASP A 110 -0.88 42.86 19.19
C ASP A 110 -2.40 42.68 19.34
N ASP A 111 -3.11 42.41 18.24
CA ASP A 111 -4.56 42.22 18.15
C ASP A 111 -5.34 43.33 18.88
N PRO A 112 -5.26 44.59 18.41
CA PRO A 112 -5.78 45.75 19.12
C PRO A 112 -7.30 45.74 19.28
N ASN A 113 -8.00 44.96 18.46
CA ASN A 113 -9.46 44.82 18.49
C ASN A 113 -9.90 43.58 19.30
N GLY A 114 -8.97 42.86 19.93
CA GLY A 114 -9.25 41.69 20.78
C GLY A 114 -9.97 40.56 20.04
N ARG A 115 -9.76 40.40 18.73
CA ARG A 115 -10.56 39.48 17.91
C ARG A 115 -10.35 38.01 18.30
N TYR A 116 -9.20 37.67 18.86
CA TYR A 116 -8.90 36.33 19.37
C TYR A 116 -8.72 36.28 20.89
N ASP A 117 -9.11 37.31 21.65
CA ASP A 117 -8.96 37.34 23.12
C ASP A 117 -9.68 36.20 23.82
N GLU A 118 -10.89 35.89 23.38
CA GLU A 118 -11.68 34.78 23.92
C GLU A 118 -10.97 33.43 23.68
N ILE A 119 -10.49 33.19 22.46
CA ILE A 119 -9.77 31.95 22.13
C ILE A 119 -8.45 31.87 22.89
N ARG A 120 -7.72 32.99 23.03
CA ARG A 120 -6.47 33.05 23.83
C ARG A 120 -6.73 32.71 25.29
N SER A 121 -7.83 33.23 25.86
CA SER A 121 -8.25 32.92 27.23
C SER A 121 -8.52 31.42 27.40
N ILE A 122 -9.26 30.81 26.46
CA ILE A 122 -9.51 29.36 26.45
C ILE A 122 -8.20 28.56 26.40
N VAL A 123 -7.24 28.97 25.56
CA VAL A 123 -5.94 28.29 25.43
C VAL A 123 -5.15 28.37 26.73
N GLU A 124 -5.09 29.55 27.36
CA GLU A 124 -4.35 29.79 28.60
C GLU A 124 -4.98 29.06 29.79
N ASP A 125 -6.30 29.09 29.92
CA ASP A 125 -7.02 28.34 30.96
C ASP A 125 -6.84 26.83 30.81
N THR A 126 -6.93 26.32 29.57
CA THR A 126 -6.72 24.88 29.30
C THR A 126 -5.28 24.47 29.61
N ALA A 127 -4.30 25.30 29.26
CA ALA A 127 -2.89 25.04 29.58
C ALA A 127 -2.65 24.97 31.08
N LYS A 128 -3.25 25.91 31.85
CA LYS A 128 -3.18 25.95 33.30
C LYS A 128 -3.82 24.71 33.93
N GLN A 129 -4.98 24.27 33.45
CA GLN A 129 -5.65 23.06 33.93
C GLN A 129 -4.81 21.80 33.70
N LEU A 130 -4.09 21.72 32.58
CA LEU A 130 -3.21 20.58 32.25
C LEU A 130 -1.83 20.64 32.93
N GLY A 131 -1.53 21.71 33.67
CA GLY A 131 -0.19 21.95 34.23
C GLY A 131 0.88 22.11 33.14
N VAL A 132 0.51 22.64 31.98
CA VAL A 132 1.41 22.85 30.84
C VAL A 132 1.84 24.31 30.80
N GLU A 133 3.15 24.56 30.82
CA GLU A 133 3.69 25.91 30.70
C GLU A 133 3.73 26.37 29.22
N LEU A 134 2.63 26.98 28.75
CA LEU A 134 2.59 27.70 27.47
C LEU A 134 2.94 29.17 27.71
N ARG A 135 4.02 29.65 27.08
CA ARG A 135 4.42 31.06 27.16
C ARG A 135 3.88 31.83 25.96
N ARG A 136 3.19 32.94 26.20
CA ARG A 136 2.81 33.88 25.14
C ARG A 136 4.06 34.55 24.58
N ARG A 137 4.11 34.68 23.26
CA ARG A 137 5.21 35.35 22.55
C ARG A 137 5.04 36.85 22.65
N GLU A 138 6.15 37.54 22.89
CA GLU A 138 6.22 39.01 22.87
C GLU A 138 6.50 39.54 21.46
N VAL A 139 7.09 38.70 20.60
CA VAL A 139 7.51 39.05 19.24
C VAL A 139 6.88 38.08 18.25
N GLU A 140 6.39 38.63 17.14
CA GLU A 140 5.85 37.86 16.04
C GLU A 140 6.92 36.98 15.38
N VAL A 141 6.57 35.73 15.10
CA VAL A 141 7.42 34.81 14.36
C VAL A 141 7.17 34.98 12.87
N ASP A 142 8.23 35.23 12.11
CA ASP A 142 8.13 35.23 10.66
C ASP A 142 7.92 33.80 10.12
N PHE A 143 6.70 33.54 9.65
CA PHE A 143 6.38 32.30 8.96
C PHE A 143 6.56 32.45 7.46
N VAL A 144 7.69 31.96 6.95
CA VAL A 144 7.86 31.79 5.49
C VAL A 144 6.75 30.87 4.97
N SER A 145 5.76 31.46 4.30
CA SER A 145 4.54 30.79 3.85
C SER A 145 4.37 30.80 2.33
N GLY A 146 3.60 29.85 1.80
CA GLY A 146 3.33 29.77 0.36
C GLY A 146 4.50 29.27 -0.49
N LEU A 147 5.51 28.66 0.12
CA LEU A 147 6.67 28.08 -0.57
C LEU A 147 6.28 27.03 -1.62
N ALA A 148 5.14 26.36 -1.43
CA ALA A 148 4.59 25.41 -2.40
C ALA A 148 4.34 26.03 -3.79
N GLN A 149 4.10 27.34 -3.87
CA GLN A 149 3.95 28.07 -5.13
C GLN A 149 5.22 28.08 -5.98
N PHE A 150 6.38 28.21 -5.31
CA PHE A 150 7.69 28.33 -5.92
C PHE A 150 8.50 27.02 -5.85
N ALA A 151 7.86 25.93 -5.40
CA ALA A 151 8.52 24.65 -5.27
C ALA A 151 9.11 24.18 -6.62
N LYS A 152 10.36 23.70 -6.59
CA LYS A 152 11.03 23.08 -7.76
C LYS A 152 10.19 21.91 -8.31
N SER A 153 9.49 21.20 -7.43
CA SER A 153 8.58 20.10 -7.78
C SER A 153 7.32 20.60 -8.51
N LEU A 154 7.14 20.16 -9.76
CA LEU A 154 5.93 20.42 -10.54
C LEU A 154 4.66 19.89 -9.86
N THR A 155 4.74 18.69 -9.25
CA THR A 155 3.64 18.07 -8.50
C THR A 155 3.17 18.96 -7.37
N THR A 156 4.10 19.53 -6.62
CA THR A 156 3.80 20.39 -5.48
C THR A 156 3.16 21.71 -5.91
N ARG A 157 3.64 22.31 -7.01
CA ARG A 157 3.01 23.50 -7.61
C ARG A 157 1.61 23.21 -8.14
N ARG A 158 1.37 22.04 -8.73
CA ARG A 158 0.02 21.62 -9.18
C ARG A 158 -0.93 21.42 -8.01
N ALA A 159 -0.48 20.75 -6.95
CA ALA A 159 -1.27 20.56 -5.72
C ALA A 159 -1.64 21.92 -5.10
N TYR A 160 -0.68 22.84 -4.97
CA TYR A 160 -0.94 24.21 -4.51
C TYR A 160 -1.99 24.92 -5.38
N LYS A 161 -1.83 24.93 -6.72
CA LYS A 161 -2.80 25.54 -7.64
C LYS A 161 -4.19 24.91 -7.55
N SER A 162 -4.29 23.63 -7.19
CA SER A 162 -5.57 22.96 -6.99
C SER A 162 -6.24 23.43 -5.70
N LEU A 163 -5.49 23.44 -4.60
CA LEU A 163 -5.97 23.89 -3.29
C LEU A 163 -6.44 25.35 -3.33
N VAL A 164 -5.67 26.23 -3.96
CA VAL A 164 -6.04 27.65 -4.14
C VAL A 164 -7.34 27.79 -4.94
N ARG A 165 -7.50 27.01 -6.03
CA ARG A 165 -8.74 27.02 -6.82
C ARG A 165 -9.94 26.56 -6.01
N ARG A 166 -9.77 25.49 -5.21
CA ARG A 166 -10.83 24.99 -4.33
C ARG A 166 -11.21 26.02 -3.26
N ALA A 167 -10.22 26.61 -2.60
CA ALA A 167 -10.44 27.66 -1.62
C ALA A 167 -11.21 28.85 -2.21
N ALA A 168 -10.86 29.29 -3.43
CA ALA A 168 -11.56 30.36 -4.13
C ALA A 168 -13.02 30.00 -4.47
N LEU A 169 -13.29 28.76 -4.87
CA LEU A 169 -14.66 28.28 -5.12
C LEU A 169 -15.49 28.25 -3.84
N THR A 170 -14.95 27.68 -2.75
CA THR A 170 -15.64 27.62 -1.45
C THR A 170 -15.91 29.02 -0.90
N GLN A 171 -14.97 29.97 -1.05
CA GLN A 171 -15.21 31.37 -0.67
C GLN A 171 -16.30 32.03 -1.52
N LYS A 172 -16.32 31.74 -2.83
CA LYS A 172 -17.37 32.25 -3.73
C LYS A 172 -18.74 31.69 -3.38
N GLU A 173 -18.83 30.40 -3.07
CA GLU A 173 -20.06 29.74 -2.62
C GLU A 173 -20.57 30.34 -1.31
N LYS A 174 -19.68 30.55 -0.32
CA LYS A 174 -20.02 31.24 0.93
C LYS A 174 -20.51 32.66 0.69
N ALA A 175 -19.87 33.41 -0.21
CA ALA A 175 -20.32 34.74 -0.58
C ALA A 175 -21.71 34.73 -1.24
N ILE A 176 -22.01 33.73 -2.07
CA ILE A 176 -23.33 33.56 -2.69
C ILE A 176 -24.39 33.16 -1.66
N GLN A 177 -24.06 32.27 -0.71
CA GLN A 177 -24.98 31.89 0.36
C GLN A 177 -25.30 33.07 1.30
N ILE A 178 -24.30 33.92 1.59
CA ILE A 178 -24.50 35.12 2.41
C ILE A 178 -25.32 36.17 1.64
N SER A 179 -25.12 36.31 0.33
CA SER A 179 -25.91 37.23 -0.52
C SER A 179 -27.29 36.68 -0.93
N GLY A 180 -27.55 35.39 -0.76
CA GLY A 180 -28.80 34.72 -1.14
C GLY A 180 -29.99 34.95 -0.20
N LEU A 181 -29.82 35.79 0.83
CA LEU A 181 -30.87 36.22 1.76
C LEU A 181 -31.53 37.56 1.37
N ALA A 182 -31.33 38.04 0.14
CA ALA A 182 -32.09 39.17 -0.42
C ALA A 182 -32.99 38.70 -1.59
N GLU A 183 -34.29 39.00 -1.50
CA GLU A 183 -35.36 38.58 -2.40
C GLU A 183 -35.23 39.09 -3.86
N VAL A 184 -35.34 38.15 -4.84
CA VAL A 184 -36.17 38.11 -6.10
C VAL A 184 -35.95 39.24 -7.17
N PRO A 185 -36.11 39.06 -8.54
CA PRO A 185 -36.80 38.02 -9.32
C PRO A 185 -36.05 37.35 -10.50
N MET A 186 -36.71 36.30 -11.01
CA MET A 186 -36.49 35.55 -12.24
C MET A 186 -36.14 36.38 -13.49
N LEU A 187 -35.18 35.89 -14.31
CA LEU A 187 -35.33 35.61 -15.75
C LEU A 187 -33.97 35.23 -16.38
N MET A 188 -33.90 34.03 -16.97
CA MET A 188 -33.46 33.75 -18.36
C MET A 188 -33.16 32.23 -18.51
N PRO A 189 -33.77 31.53 -19.48
CA PRO A 189 -33.49 30.12 -19.73
C PRO A 189 -32.22 30.00 -20.59
N MET A 190 -31.23 29.25 -20.11
CA MET A 190 -30.10 28.83 -20.94
C MET A 190 -30.53 27.67 -21.86
N PRO A 191 -30.14 27.68 -23.15
CA PRO A 191 -30.53 26.65 -24.09
C PRO A 191 -29.85 25.32 -23.75
N THR A 192 -30.67 24.31 -23.44
CA THR A 192 -30.21 22.92 -23.33
C THR A 192 -30.00 22.35 -24.73
N THR A 193 -28.76 22.38 -25.23
CA THR A 193 -28.38 21.51 -26.34
C THR A 193 -28.17 20.10 -25.78
N ARG A 194 -29.19 19.25 -25.91
CA ARG A 194 -29.07 17.80 -25.66
C ARG A 194 -28.59 17.13 -26.93
N LEU A 195 -27.39 16.56 -26.88
CA LEU A 195 -27.03 15.42 -27.72
C LEU A 195 -26.05 14.51 -26.95
N GLY A 196 -26.54 13.32 -26.58
CA GLY A 196 -25.78 12.13 -26.17
C GLY A 196 -24.56 12.31 -25.27
N GLY A 197 -24.76 12.29 -23.95
CA GLY A 197 -23.66 12.18 -22.99
C GLY A 197 -24.14 12.21 -21.56
N PHE A 198 -23.93 11.12 -20.82
CA PHE A 198 -24.18 11.08 -19.38
C PHE A 198 -23.34 12.17 -18.68
N PRO A 199 -23.93 12.99 -17.79
CA PRO A 199 -23.14 13.90 -16.97
C PRO A 199 -22.39 13.08 -15.92
N ALA A 200 -21.11 12.81 -16.16
CA ALA A 200 -20.21 12.32 -15.13
C ALA A 200 -19.85 13.49 -14.20
N THR A 201 -20.71 13.78 -13.22
CA THR A 201 -20.27 14.51 -12.02
C THR A 201 -19.39 13.56 -11.20
N SER A 202 -18.12 13.44 -11.57
CA SER A 202 -17.15 12.79 -10.71
C SER A 202 -16.80 13.74 -9.58
N THR A 203 -17.50 13.62 -8.46
CA THR A 203 -16.98 14.04 -7.15
C THR A 203 -15.78 13.14 -6.84
N TRP A 204 -14.59 13.62 -7.22
CA TRP A 204 -13.32 13.01 -6.81
C TRP A 204 -13.11 13.36 -5.35
N GLU A 205 -13.61 12.50 -4.45
CA GLU A 205 -13.04 12.40 -3.12
C GLU A 205 -11.75 11.59 -3.24
N PRO A 206 -10.60 12.11 -2.78
CA PRO A 206 -9.38 11.32 -2.70
C PRO A 206 -9.52 10.35 -1.54
N THR A 207 -10.25 9.25 -1.76
CA THR A 207 -10.19 8.09 -0.88
C THR A 207 -8.81 7.46 -1.02
N ASP A 208 -8.19 7.21 0.12
CA ASP A 208 -6.82 6.76 0.29
C ASP A 208 -6.37 5.71 -0.72
N LEU A 209 -5.29 6.02 -1.43
CA LEU A 209 -4.56 5.11 -2.30
C LEU A 209 -4.15 3.86 -1.49
N GLU A 210 -4.63 2.68 -1.92
CA GLU A 210 -4.04 1.40 -1.53
C GLU A 210 -2.54 1.42 -1.86
N VAL A 211 -1.71 1.51 -0.83
CA VAL A 211 -0.25 1.50 -0.99
C VAL A 211 0.20 0.04 -1.10
N PHE A 212 0.30 -0.46 -2.34
CA PHE A 212 1.14 -1.59 -2.68
C PHE A 212 2.62 -1.14 -2.57
N GLU A 213 3.31 -1.58 -1.52
CA GLU A 213 4.74 -1.29 -1.29
C GLU A 213 5.57 -2.55 -1.46
N ASP A 214 6.62 -2.41 -2.27
CA ASP A 214 7.57 -3.48 -2.61
C ASP A 214 8.46 -3.81 -1.41
N ALA A 215 8.61 -5.10 -1.09
CA ALA A 215 9.41 -5.56 0.05
C ALA A 215 10.92 -5.55 -0.24
N GLU A 216 11.29 -5.46 -1.52
CA GLU A 216 12.65 -5.73 -1.98
C GLU A 216 13.57 -4.50 -1.93
N ASP A 217 13.04 -3.29 -1.67
CA ASP A 217 13.90 -2.10 -1.62
C ASP A 217 13.53 -1.10 -0.52
N THR A 218 14.55 -0.69 0.25
CA THR A 218 14.42 0.31 1.31
C THR A 218 14.80 1.66 0.75
N ARG A 219 13.99 2.71 1.01
CA ARG A 219 14.28 4.08 0.55
C ARG A 219 15.67 4.55 1.03
N MET A 220 16.61 4.70 0.11
CA MET A 220 17.86 5.46 0.31
C MET A 220 17.70 6.89 -0.23
N PRO A 221 18.25 7.91 0.44
CA PRO A 221 18.51 9.21 -0.19
C PRO A 221 19.57 9.04 -1.28
N LEU A 222 19.40 9.71 -2.43
CA LEU A 222 20.44 9.80 -3.46
C LEU A 222 21.67 10.51 -2.87
N VAL A 223 22.67 9.74 -2.47
CA VAL A 223 24.05 10.21 -2.37
C VAL A 223 24.78 9.60 -3.55
N ALA A 224 25.45 10.45 -4.34
CA ALA A 224 26.30 10.05 -5.44
C ALA A 224 27.44 9.18 -4.89
N LEU A 225 27.30 7.87 -5.02
CA LEU A 225 28.37 6.90 -4.81
C LEU A 225 28.67 6.23 -6.15
N SER A 226 29.97 6.17 -6.43
CA SER A 226 30.64 5.43 -7.50
C SER A 226 29.88 4.18 -7.94
N LYS A 227 29.67 4.08 -9.26
CA LYS A 227 28.92 3.01 -9.97
C LYS A 227 28.99 1.66 -9.23
N PRO A 228 27.88 1.14 -8.69
CA PRO A 228 27.87 -0.22 -8.17
C PRO A 228 28.14 -1.17 -9.33
N ARG A 229 29.07 -2.12 -9.14
CA ARG A 229 29.22 -3.28 -10.04
C ARG A 229 27.83 -3.89 -10.21
N HIS A 230 27.30 -3.87 -11.44
CA HIS A 230 26.05 -4.52 -11.79
C HIS A 230 26.21 -6.03 -11.58
N ARG A 231 25.94 -6.55 -10.38
CA ARG A 231 25.59 -7.97 -10.25
C ARG A 231 24.20 -8.11 -10.89
N PRO A 232 24.04 -8.95 -11.93
CA PRO A 232 22.72 -9.29 -12.43
C PRO A 232 21.90 -9.88 -11.28
N LEU A 233 20.58 -9.63 -11.28
CA LEU A 233 19.68 -10.29 -10.34
C LEU A 233 19.86 -11.82 -10.51
N PRO A 234 20.01 -12.59 -9.43
CA PRO A 234 20.00 -14.03 -9.55
C PRO A 234 18.62 -14.46 -10.08
N THR A 235 18.60 -14.99 -11.30
CA THR A 235 17.56 -15.84 -11.92
C THR A 235 16.24 -15.26 -12.44
N VAL A 236 15.67 -16.02 -13.39
CA VAL A 236 14.32 -15.92 -13.98
C VAL A 236 13.36 -16.69 -13.07
N ASP A 237 12.27 -16.04 -12.65
CA ASP A 237 11.23 -16.70 -11.85
C ASP A 237 10.55 -17.80 -12.69
N ARG A 238 10.74 -19.08 -12.30
CA ARG A 238 10.07 -20.22 -12.94
C ARG A 238 8.66 -20.45 -12.41
N ILE A 239 8.41 -20.04 -11.17
CA ILE A 239 7.10 -20.15 -10.55
C ILE A 239 6.59 -18.78 -10.09
N GLY A 240 5.28 -18.66 -9.99
CA GLY A 240 4.58 -17.54 -9.39
C GLY A 240 3.43 -17.99 -8.51
N PHE A 241 2.92 -17.08 -7.70
CA PHE A 241 1.90 -17.32 -6.69
C PHE A 241 0.70 -16.42 -6.95
N ARG A 242 -0.47 -17.02 -7.15
CA ARG A 242 -1.75 -16.31 -7.23
C ARG A 242 -2.53 -16.58 -5.94
N VAL A 243 -2.94 -15.52 -5.27
CA VAL A 243 -3.79 -15.61 -4.06
C VAL A 243 -5.15 -15.01 -4.30
N TRP A 244 -6.21 -15.72 -3.93
CA TRP A 244 -7.58 -15.26 -4.19
C TRP A 244 -8.56 -15.78 -3.14
N ASP A 245 -9.70 -15.11 -3.11
CA ASP A 245 -10.88 -15.44 -2.30
C ASP A 245 -12.15 -15.19 -3.13
N LYS A 246 -13.33 -15.32 -2.50
CA LYS A 246 -14.62 -15.05 -3.14
C LYS A 246 -14.80 -13.59 -3.61
N ASN A 247 -14.07 -12.65 -3.00
CA ASN A 247 -14.18 -11.22 -3.28
C ASN A 247 -13.21 -10.78 -4.40
N SER A 248 -12.35 -11.68 -4.85
CA SER A 248 -11.38 -11.41 -5.89
C SER A 248 -12.05 -11.18 -7.25
N ARG A 249 -11.59 -10.17 -7.99
CA ARG A 249 -12.10 -9.83 -9.34
C ARG A 249 -11.75 -10.87 -10.41
N THR A 250 -11.02 -11.93 -10.09
CA THR A 250 -10.71 -13.02 -11.04
C THR A 250 -11.59 -14.21 -10.74
N LYS A 251 -12.21 -14.81 -11.75
CA LYS A 251 -12.95 -16.07 -11.59
C LYS A 251 -11.98 -17.25 -11.74
N TYR A 252 -12.09 -18.22 -10.83
CA TYR A 252 -11.35 -19.48 -10.89
C TYR A 252 -12.31 -20.63 -11.21
N SER A 253 -11.90 -21.53 -12.09
CA SER A 253 -12.51 -22.84 -12.31
C SER A 253 -11.42 -23.90 -12.40
N GLU A 254 -11.72 -25.11 -11.92
CA GLU A 254 -10.80 -26.23 -12.02
C GLU A 254 -10.55 -26.66 -13.47
N ASP A 255 -11.50 -26.40 -14.38
CA ASP A 255 -11.40 -26.78 -15.79
C ASP A 255 -10.58 -25.76 -16.60
N THR A 256 -10.75 -24.47 -16.34
CA THR A 256 -10.21 -23.39 -17.19
C THR A 256 -9.09 -22.59 -16.56
N GLY A 257 -8.94 -22.64 -15.23
CA GLY A 257 -7.97 -21.85 -14.48
C GLY A 257 -8.53 -20.47 -14.09
N PHE A 258 -7.69 -19.43 -14.13
CA PHE A 258 -8.11 -18.07 -13.78
C PHE A 258 -8.50 -17.29 -15.03
N VAL A 259 -9.62 -16.58 -14.96
CA VAL A 259 -10.07 -15.62 -15.96
C VAL A 259 -10.25 -14.24 -15.32
N SER A 260 -9.72 -13.20 -15.95
CA SER A 260 -9.88 -11.83 -15.48
C SER A 260 -11.34 -11.39 -15.57
N GLN A 261 -11.77 -10.47 -14.71
CA GLN A 261 -13.18 -10.05 -14.66
C GLN A 261 -13.67 -9.50 -16.00
N ALA A 262 -12.82 -8.75 -16.71
CA ALA A 262 -13.16 -8.12 -17.99
C ALA A 262 -13.57 -9.16 -19.04
N PHE A 263 -13.01 -10.37 -18.97
CA PHE A 263 -13.32 -11.46 -19.91
C PHE A 263 -14.31 -12.49 -19.36
N SER A 264 -14.78 -12.33 -18.12
CA SER A 264 -15.67 -13.31 -17.48
C SER A 264 -17.07 -13.41 -18.10
N ILE A 265 -17.47 -12.42 -18.91
CA ILE A 265 -18.71 -12.40 -19.69
C ILE A 265 -18.47 -12.58 -21.19
N TRP A 266 -17.21 -12.68 -21.60
CA TRP A 266 -16.82 -12.84 -22.99
C TRP A 266 -17.12 -14.27 -23.44
N ARG A 267 -17.90 -14.42 -24.52
CA ARG A 267 -18.41 -15.73 -24.97
C ARG A 267 -17.56 -16.41 -26.05
N ASN A 268 -16.66 -15.67 -26.66
CA ASN A 268 -15.80 -16.15 -27.74
C ASN A 268 -14.38 -16.43 -27.21
N ASP A 269 -13.49 -16.83 -28.10
CA ASP A 269 -12.05 -16.86 -27.79
C ASP A 269 -11.59 -15.50 -27.28
N PHE A 270 -10.69 -15.51 -26.30
CA PHE A 270 -10.14 -14.28 -25.77
C PHE A 270 -9.36 -13.54 -26.86
N PRO A 271 -9.51 -12.21 -26.97
CA PRO A 271 -8.72 -11.44 -27.90
C PRO A 271 -7.22 -11.63 -27.61
N PRO A 272 -6.37 -11.66 -28.64
CA PRO A 272 -4.93 -11.80 -28.44
C PRO A 272 -4.37 -10.62 -27.63
N PRO A 273 -3.25 -10.80 -26.92
CA PRO A 273 -2.57 -9.69 -26.25
C PRO A 273 -2.25 -8.54 -27.22
N PHE A 274 -2.33 -7.30 -26.74
CA PHE A 274 -2.00 -6.14 -27.57
C PHE A 274 -0.51 -6.11 -27.94
N SER A 275 -0.23 -5.73 -29.18
CA SER A 275 1.15 -5.43 -29.62
C SER A 275 1.73 -4.25 -28.83
N PRO A 276 3.03 -4.26 -28.47
CA PRO A 276 3.69 -3.14 -27.82
C PRO A 276 3.90 -1.94 -28.76
N ASP A 277 3.52 -2.06 -30.03
CA ASP A 277 3.68 -1.04 -31.07
C ASP A 277 2.35 -0.46 -31.57
N GLY A 278 2.42 0.70 -32.24
CA GLY A 278 1.28 1.34 -32.91
C GLY A 278 0.07 1.58 -31.99
N GLN A 279 -1.13 1.25 -32.49
CA GLN A 279 -2.38 1.36 -31.72
C GLN A 279 -2.45 0.36 -30.55
N GLY A 280 -1.80 -0.80 -30.67
CA GLY A 280 -1.72 -1.80 -29.60
C GLY A 280 -1.05 -1.22 -28.35
N ARG A 281 0.01 -0.43 -28.55
CA ARG A 281 0.70 0.27 -27.45
C ARG A 281 -0.24 1.18 -26.66
N GLN A 282 -1.09 1.94 -27.34
CA GLN A 282 -2.03 2.86 -26.69
C GLN A 282 -3.04 2.11 -25.82
N ALA A 283 -3.57 0.99 -26.32
CA ALA A 283 -4.45 0.11 -25.55
C ALA A 283 -3.71 -0.50 -24.35
N LEU A 284 -2.46 -0.95 -24.54
CA LEU A 284 -1.61 -1.49 -23.49
C LEU A 284 -1.38 -0.46 -22.37
N ILE A 285 -1.00 0.77 -22.71
CA ILE A 285 -0.81 1.88 -21.77
C ILE A 285 -2.08 2.12 -20.95
N LEU A 286 -3.22 2.23 -21.62
CA LEU A 286 -4.50 2.48 -20.96
C LEU A 286 -4.85 1.34 -19.98
N LEU A 287 -4.88 0.11 -20.46
CA LEU A 287 -5.33 -1.05 -19.68
C LEU A 287 -4.38 -1.38 -18.53
N THR A 288 -3.07 -1.27 -18.75
CA THR A 288 -2.09 -1.50 -17.68
C THR A 288 -2.10 -0.37 -16.64
N ASN A 289 -2.33 0.89 -17.05
CA ASN A 289 -2.48 1.99 -16.09
C ASN A 289 -3.74 1.78 -15.23
N LEU A 290 -4.88 1.42 -15.84
CA LEU A 290 -6.11 1.09 -15.10
C LEU A 290 -5.90 -0.07 -14.12
N HIS A 291 -5.23 -1.15 -14.56
CA HIS A 291 -4.88 -2.27 -13.70
C HIS A 291 -4.02 -1.85 -12.50
N LEU A 292 -2.89 -1.18 -12.75
CA LEU A 292 -1.90 -0.86 -11.72
C LEU A 292 -2.35 0.27 -10.79
N SER A 293 -3.16 1.21 -11.29
CA SER A 293 -3.76 2.28 -10.47
C SER A 293 -4.96 1.80 -9.66
N MET A 294 -5.38 0.54 -9.86
CA MET A 294 -6.61 -0.02 -9.31
C MET A 294 -7.85 0.83 -9.65
N SER A 295 -7.74 1.69 -10.67
CA SER A 295 -8.75 2.64 -11.09
C SER A 295 -9.43 2.13 -12.35
N GLY A 296 -10.76 2.27 -12.42
CA GLY A 296 -11.53 1.80 -13.57
C GLY A 296 -11.86 0.30 -13.50
N GLY A 297 -12.96 -0.02 -12.83
CA GLY A 297 -13.72 -1.25 -13.01
C GLY A 297 -12.93 -2.57 -13.07
N THR A 298 -13.28 -3.38 -14.07
CA THR A 298 -12.80 -4.74 -14.26
C THR A 298 -11.45 -4.77 -14.97
N SER A 299 -10.47 -5.48 -14.41
CA SER A 299 -9.17 -5.58 -15.05
C SER A 299 -9.14 -6.63 -16.17
N ALA A 300 -8.37 -6.33 -17.22
CA ALA A 300 -8.03 -7.25 -18.32
C ALA A 300 -6.87 -8.22 -17.96
N PHE A 301 -6.26 -8.08 -16.79
CA PHE A 301 -5.11 -8.89 -16.37
C PHE A 301 -5.41 -9.72 -15.12
N VAL A 302 -4.75 -10.87 -15.02
CA VAL A 302 -4.63 -11.69 -13.82
C VAL A 302 -3.25 -11.45 -13.21
N SER A 303 -3.19 -10.92 -11.99
CA SER A 303 -1.92 -10.68 -11.29
C SER A 303 -1.37 -11.94 -10.64
N VAL A 304 -0.13 -12.29 -10.96
CA VAL A 304 0.64 -13.37 -10.33
C VAL A 304 1.86 -12.77 -9.64
N SER A 305 2.14 -13.18 -8.39
CA SER A 305 3.30 -12.69 -7.65
C SER A 305 4.49 -13.63 -7.77
N ALA A 306 5.67 -13.12 -8.12
CA ALA A 306 6.92 -13.88 -8.05
C ALA A 306 7.46 -14.01 -6.61
N SER A 307 6.92 -13.26 -5.65
CA SER A 307 7.35 -13.29 -4.24
C SER A 307 6.36 -14.05 -3.38
N LEU A 308 6.78 -15.20 -2.84
CA LEU A 308 5.96 -15.96 -1.90
C LEU A 308 5.63 -15.12 -0.65
N LEU A 309 6.59 -14.37 -0.11
CA LEU A 309 6.36 -13.47 1.02
C LEU A 309 5.23 -12.47 0.73
N GLN A 310 5.23 -11.82 -0.43
CA GLN A 310 4.18 -10.88 -0.81
C GLN A 310 2.83 -11.58 -1.02
N ALA A 311 2.85 -12.77 -1.63
CA ALA A 311 1.64 -13.58 -1.79
C ALA A 311 1.02 -13.94 -0.43
N MET A 312 1.82 -14.37 0.54
CA MET A 312 1.37 -14.72 1.89
C MET A 312 0.82 -13.52 2.65
N VAL A 313 1.50 -12.37 2.60
CA VAL A 313 1.01 -11.12 3.21
C VAL A 313 -0.33 -10.68 2.60
N LYS A 314 -0.51 -10.85 1.29
CA LYS A 314 -1.77 -10.55 0.61
C LYS A 314 -2.86 -11.56 0.97
N ALA A 315 -2.55 -12.85 1.02
CA ALA A 315 -3.51 -13.90 1.36
C ALA A 315 -4.13 -13.69 2.74
N LEU A 316 -3.34 -13.34 3.76
CA LEU A 316 -3.84 -13.19 5.13
C LEU A 316 -4.70 -11.95 5.39
N ALA A 317 -4.82 -11.06 4.40
CA ALA A 317 -5.79 -9.97 4.42
C ALA A 317 -7.13 -10.35 3.73
N MET A 318 -7.24 -11.56 3.17
CA MET A 318 -8.43 -12.03 2.44
C MET A 318 -9.28 -12.97 3.30
N GLU A 319 -10.53 -13.19 2.87
CA GLU A 319 -11.46 -14.10 3.55
C GLU A 319 -11.34 -15.52 2.98
N ASN A 320 -10.91 -16.49 3.79
CA ASN A 320 -10.69 -17.89 3.35
C ASN A 320 -9.82 -17.99 2.08
N PRO A 321 -8.60 -17.41 2.08
CA PRO A 321 -7.75 -17.34 0.91
C PRO A 321 -7.31 -18.72 0.41
N ARG A 322 -7.18 -18.83 -0.90
CA ARG A 322 -6.48 -19.92 -1.60
C ARG A 322 -5.20 -19.40 -2.25
N ILE A 323 -4.24 -20.29 -2.41
CA ILE A 323 -2.96 -20.04 -3.06
C ILE A 323 -2.80 -21.02 -4.21
N ALA A 324 -2.39 -20.53 -5.37
CA ALA A 324 -2.08 -21.31 -6.55
C ALA A 324 -0.62 -21.09 -6.94
N VAL A 325 0.06 -22.17 -7.30
CA VAL A 325 1.40 -22.15 -7.87
C VAL A 325 1.29 -22.22 -9.39
N VAL A 326 1.83 -21.22 -10.06
CA VAL A 326 1.76 -21.03 -11.51
C VAL A 326 3.15 -21.24 -12.10
N ALA A 327 3.27 -22.12 -13.09
CA ALA A 327 4.49 -22.30 -13.88
C ALA A 327 4.63 -21.14 -14.88
N LEU A 328 5.50 -20.18 -14.58
CA LEU A 328 5.66 -18.95 -15.37
C LEU A 328 6.37 -19.18 -16.70
N ASP A 329 7.07 -20.30 -16.83
CA ASP A 329 7.74 -20.78 -18.04
C ASP A 329 6.86 -21.71 -18.89
N HIS A 330 5.61 -21.95 -18.49
CA HIS A 330 4.67 -22.74 -19.29
C HIS A 330 4.43 -22.07 -20.66
N PRO A 331 4.43 -22.82 -21.79
CA PRO A 331 4.32 -22.25 -23.14
C PRO A 331 3.17 -21.25 -23.32
N LEU A 332 1.98 -21.58 -22.78
CA LEU A 332 0.77 -20.74 -22.82
C LEU A 332 0.89 -19.39 -22.07
N LEU A 333 1.91 -19.20 -21.24
CA LEU A 333 2.20 -17.93 -20.55
C LEU A 333 3.38 -17.18 -21.16
N THR A 334 4.20 -17.87 -21.96
CA THR A 334 5.36 -17.31 -22.66
C THR A 334 5.05 -16.82 -24.08
N GLU A 335 3.80 -16.94 -24.52
CA GLU A 335 3.33 -16.32 -25.77
C GLU A 335 3.65 -14.81 -25.80
N PRO A 336 3.96 -14.23 -26.97
CA PRO A 336 4.32 -12.82 -27.07
C PRO A 336 3.30 -11.90 -26.40
N ASN A 337 3.77 -11.04 -25.49
CA ASN A 337 2.97 -10.06 -24.73
C ASN A 337 1.90 -10.65 -23.81
N LYS A 338 1.84 -11.99 -23.64
CA LYS A 338 0.88 -12.66 -22.75
C LYS A 338 1.13 -12.33 -21.29
N THR A 339 2.40 -12.33 -20.89
CA THR A 339 2.82 -12.01 -19.52
C THR A 339 3.69 -10.75 -19.55
N LEU A 340 3.28 -9.74 -18.79
CA LEU A 340 4.00 -8.47 -18.69
C LEU A 340 4.60 -8.32 -17.29
N HIS A 341 5.83 -7.84 -17.21
CA HIS A 341 6.43 -7.48 -15.93
C HIS A 341 5.92 -6.11 -15.48
N ALA A 342 5.30 -6.05 -14.30
CA ALA A 342 4.73 -4.80 -13.81
C ALA A 342 5.78 -3.70 -13.64
N ALA A 343 7.03 -4.04 -13.29
CA ALA A 343 8.10 -3.04 -13.20
C ALA A 343 8.47 -2.43 -14.55
N GLU A 344 8.58 -3.23 -15.60
CA GLU A 344 8.85 -2.75 -16.96
C GLU A 344 7.72 -1.87 -17.47
N VAL A 345 6.48 -2.29 -17.23
CA VAL A 345 5.29 -1.50 -17.58
C VAL A 345 5.23 -0.20 -16.79
N LEU A 346 5.53 -0.21 -15.49
CA LEU A 346 5.60 1.03 -14.70
C LEU A 346 6.70 1.97 -15.19
N LEU A 347 7.84 1.44 -15.65
CA LEU A 347 8.88 2.25 -16.27
C LEU A 347 8.39 2.88 -17.58
N MET A 348 7.68 2.12 -18.42
CA MET A 348 7.04 2.63 -19.63
C MET A 348 6.03 3.74 -19.31
N LEU A 349 5.06 3.47 -18.41
CA LEU A 349 4.04 4.44 -18.02
C LEU A 349 4.63 5.70 -17.38
N LYS A 350 5.74 5.60 -16.65
CA LYS A 350 6.44 6.76 -16.08
C LYS A 350 7.12 7.60 -17.16
N LYS A 351 7.76 6.97 -18.15
CA LYS A 351 8.33 7.68 -19.31
C LYS A 351 7.27 8.49 -20.06
N GLU A 352 6.04 8.00 -20.08
CA GLU A 352 4.90 8.64 -20.75
C GLU A 352 4.05 9.54 -19.84
N ASN A 353 4.49 9.79 -18.60
CA ASN A 353 3.77 10.57 -17.59
C ASN A 353 2.36 10.03 -17.21
N GLN A 354 2.08 8.76 -17.47
CA GLN A 354 0.81 8.10 -17.16
C GLN A 354 0.75 7.51 -15.74
N ALA A 355 1.91 7.17 -15.16
CA ALA A 355 2.04 6.62 -13.80
C ALA A 355 2.64 7.61 -12.79
N TRP A 356 2.29 8.90 -12.87
CA TRP A 356 2.75 9.95 -11.94
C TRP A 356 2.32 9.71 -10.49
N TRP A 357 1.24 8.95 -10.30
CA TRP A 357 0.69 8.55 -9.01
C TRP A 357 1.47 7.39 -8.35
N ALA A 358 2.21 6.61 -9.15
CA ALA A 358 2.72 5.30 -8.74
C ALA A 358 3.99 5.38 -7.90
N ARG A 359 3.85 5.12 -6.59
CA ARG A 359 4.97 4.79 -5.70
C ARG A 359 5.41 3.33 -5.82
N TYR A 360 4.46 2.47 -6.20
CA TYR A 360 4.67 1.06 -6.49
C TYR A 360 5.75 0.86 -7.57
N LYS A 361 6.49 -0.24 -7.44
CA LYS A 361 7.63 -0.59 -8.30
C LYS A 361 7.37 -1.82 -9.17
N GLY A 362 6.48 -2.72 -8.76
CA GLY A 362 6.07 -3.85 -9.59
C GLY A 362 7.11 -4.95 -9.78
N HIS A 363 8.15 -5.05 -8.94
CA HIS A 363 9.22 -6.04 -9.16
C HIS A 363 8.71 -7.47 -9.05
N ALA A 364 7.86 -7.74 -8.08
CA ALA A 364 7.33 -9.07 -7.81
C ALA A 364 5.99 -9.35 -8.51
N GLU A 365 5.49 -8.51 -9.42
CA GLU A 365 4.21 -8.75 -10.10
C GLU A 365 4.39 -9.06 -11.59
N ARG A 366 3.70 -10.11 -12.02
CA ARG A 366 3.49 -10.50 -13.41
C ARG A 366 2.01 -10.32 -13.75
N MET A 367 1.72 -9.54 -14.77
CA MET A 367 0.36 -9.28 -15.25
C MET A 367 0.10 -10.19 -16.45
N VAL A 368 -0.77 -11.18 -16.28
CA VAL A 368 -1.10 -12.13 -17.35
C VAL A 368 -2.36 -11.67 -18.06
N TRP A 369 -2.27 -11.49 -19.38
CA TRP A 369 -3.39 -11.06 -20.23
C TRP A 369 -4.51 -12.10 -20.25
N ALA A 370 -5.73 -11.62 -19.96
CA ALA A 370 -7.01 -12.34 -19.97
C ALA A 370 -7.14 -13.53 -19.00
N SER A 371 -6.23 -14.48 -19.02
CA SER A 371 -6.33 -15.73 -18.27
C SER A 371 -4.99 -16.36 -17.91
N VAL A 372 -4.97 -17.08 -16.80
CA VAL A 372 -3.94 -18.06 -16.45
C VAL A 372 -4.56 -19.45 -16.65
N PRO A 373 -4.24 -20.15 -17.75
CA PRO A 373 -4.88 -21.42 -18.11
C PRO A 373 -4.59 -22.51 -17.08
N LYS A 374 -5.55 -23.43 -16.85
CA LYS A 374 -5.38 -24.55 -15.92
C LYS A 374 -4.08 -25.35 -16.11
N PRO A 375 -3.62 -25.69 -17.33
CA PRO A 375 -2.36 -26.42 -17.53
C PRO A 375 -1.11 -25.72 -16.97
N SER A 376 -1.15 -24.39 -16.80
CA SER A 376 -0.05 -23.63 -16.20
C SER A 376 -0.11 -23.56 -14.66
N ILE A 377 -1.15 -24.12 -14.04
CA ILE A 377 -1.34 -24.12 -12.59
C ILE A 377 -0.92 -25.50 -12.04
N LEU A 378 0.28 -25.57 -11.45
CA LEU A 378 0.85 -26.79 -10.88
C LEU A 378 0.06 -27.31 -9.68
N SER A 379 -0.44 -26.38 -8.87
CA SER A 379 -1.22 -26.72 -7.70
C SER A 379 -2.03 -25.54 -7.22
N ASP A 380 -3.08 -25.84 -6.47
CA ASP A 380 -3.72 -24.89 -5.60
C ASP A 380 -4.26 -25.55 -4.33
N PHE A 381 -4.35 -24.77 -3.26
CA PHE A 381 -4.80 -25.21 -1.94
C PHE A 381 -5.30 -24.02 -1.10
N PRO A 382 -6.21 -24.24 -0.14
CA PRO A 382 -6.61 -23.21 0.82
C PRO A 382 -5.46 -22.93 1.81
N LEU A 383 -5.30 -21.68 2.23
CA LEU A 383 -4.26 -21.30 3.19
C LEU A 383 -4.38 -22.05 4.53
N SER A 384 -5.60 -22.47 4.89
CA SER A 384 -5.86 -23.30 6.07
C SER A 384 -5.03 -24.58 6.10
N ASP A 385 -4.65 -25.12 4.94
CA ASP A 385 -3.82 -26.33 4.89
C ASP A 385 -2.41 -26.08 5.46
N LEU A 386 -1.86 -24.86 5.31
CA LEU A 386 -0.60 -24.46 5.94
C LEU A 386 -0.76 -24.21 7.45
N GLN A 387 -1.95 -23.77 7.89
CA GLN A 387 -2.26 -23.65 9.32
C GLN A 387 -2.32 -25.02 9.96
N VAL A 388 -3.07 -25.95 9.37
CA VAL A 388 -3.13 -27.36 9.81
C VAL A 388 -1.74 -28.02 9.81
N LEU A 389 -0.90 -27.72 8.82
CA LEU A 389 0.48 -28.20 8.81
C LEU A 389 1.31 -27.62 9.96
N SER A 390 1.17 -26.32 10.23
CA SER A 390 1.85 -25.65 11.36
C SER A 390 1.38 -26.23 12.70
N ASP A 391 0.09 -26.50 12.86
CA ASP A 391 -0.45 -27.05 14.11
C ASP A 391 0.04 -28.49 14.39
N LYS A 392 0.37 -29.24 13.34
CA LYS A 392 0.81 -30.65 13.44
C LYS A 392 2.32 -30.81 13.59
N ASP A 393 3.10 -29.87 13.09
CA ASP A 393 4.57 -29.98 13.03
C ASP A 393 5.22 -28.68 13.51
N THR A 394 5.91 -28.76 14.65
CA THR A 394 6.58 -27.63 15.29
C THR A 394 7.68 -27.01 14.43
N ALA A 395 8.38 -27.81 13.62
CA ALA A 395 9.40 -27.30 12.71
C ALA A 395 8.75 -26.54 11.54
N CYS A 396 7.63 -27.05 11.01
CA CYS A 396 6.83 -26.31 10.03
C CYS A 396 6.28 -25.01 10.61
N ALA A 397 5.73 -25.01 11.83
CA ALA A 397 5.26 -23.81 12.52
C ALA A 397 6.37 -22.78 12.69
N ASN A 398 7.57 -23.24 13.07
CA ASN A 398 8.72 -22.37 13.29
C ASN A 398 9.16 -21.67 11.99
N ILE A 399 9.13 -22.38 10.86
CA ILE A 399 9.49 -21.83 9.55
C ILE A 399 8.40 -20.90 9.02
N LEU A 400 7.15 -21.38 8.99
CA LEU A 400 6.03 -20.64 8.38
C LEU A 400 5.69 -19.38 9.17
N ALA A 401 5.81 -19.42 10.51
CA ALA A 401 5.58 -18.29 11.42
C ALA A 401 4.32 -17.49 11.04
N LEU A 402 3.21 -18.20 10.78
CA LEU A 402 1.99 -17.62 10.22
C LEU A 402 1.41 -16.51 11.12
N ASP A 403 1.68 -16.56 12.42
CA ASP A 403 1.34 -15.53 13.41
C ASP A 403 1.97 -14.15 13.12
N GLN A 404 3.10 -14.12 12.40
CA GLN A 404 3.78 -12.88 12.03
C GLN A 404 3.09 -12.16 10.89
N PHE A 405 2.27 -12.86 10.12
CA PHE A 405 1.52 -12.34 9.00
C PHE A 405 0.13 -11.90 9.48
N GLN A 406 0.02 -10.65 9.94
CA GLN A 406 -1.24 -10.08 10.39
C GLN A 406 -1.83 -9.15 9.32
N PRO A 407 -3.18 -9.03 9.25
CA PRO A 407 -3.81 -8.03 8.41
C PRO A 407 -3.17 -6.65 8.58
N ARG A 408 -2.99 -5.93 7.47
CA ARG A 408 -2.40 -4.57 7.42
C ARG A 408 -0.91 -4.47 7.75
N ARG A 409 -0.20 -5.56 8.08
CA ARG A 409 1.27 -5.52 8.17
C ARG A 409 1.86 -5.38 6.77
N LYS A 410 2.85 -4.49 6.64
CA LYS A 410 3.60 -4.33 5.40
C LYS A 410 4.55 -5.51 5.20
N THR A 411 4.74 -5.93 3.96
CA THR A 411 5.66 -7.01 3.60
C THR A 411 7.07 -6.78 4.12
N GLN A 412 7.55 -5.53 4.10
CA GLN A 412 8.86 -5.17 4.66
C GLN A 412 8.95 -5.43 6.18
N TYR A 413 7.88 -5.15 6.93
CA TYR A 413 7.85 -5.37 8.37
C TYR A 413 7.85 -6.86 8.70
N VAL A 414 7.02 -7.65 7.99
CA VAL A 414 7.01 -9.11 8.13
C VAL A 414 8.38 -9.69 7.77
N SER A 415 9.00 -9.22 6.69
CA SER A 415 10.36 -9.62 6.31
C SER A 415 11.39 -9.38 7.42
N SER A 416 11.30 -8.26 8.15
CA SER A 416 12.18 -7.97 9.30
C SER A 416 11.99 -8.97 10.42
N LEU A 417 10.73 -9.24 10.79
CA LEU A 417 10.39 -10.17 11.86
C LEU A 417 10.83 -11.60 11.54
N LEU A 418 10.65 -12.06 10.29
CA LEU A 418 11.11 -13.38 9.87
C LEU A 418 12.63 -13.49 9.90
N ARG A 419 13.35 -12.42 9.54
CA ARG A 419 14.81 -12.37 9.61
C ARG A 419 15.33 -12.47 11.04
N GLU A 420 14.68 -11.81 11.99
CA GLU A 420 15.07 -11.82 13.40
C GLU A 420 15.00 -13.22 14.03
N ARG A 421 14.24 -14.16 13.42
CA ARG A 421 14.16 -15.55 13.87
C ARG A 421 15.43 -16.37 13.59
N ASN A 422 16.31 -15.91 12.68
CA ASN A 422 17.60 -16.53 12.38
C ASN A 422 17.53 -18.06 12.19
N ILE A 423 16.60 -18.54 11.34
CA ILE A 423 16.42 -19.97 11.11
C ILE A 423 17.61 -20.50 10.31
N THR A 424 18.32 -21.48 10.86
CA THR A 424 19.47 -22.11 10.21
C THR A 424 19.09 -23.39 9.50
N LEU A 425 19.68 -23.64 8.33
CA LEU A 425 19.47 -24.87 7.58
C LEU A 425 20.07 -26.08 8.31
N SER A 426 19.21 -27.03 8.65
CA SER A 426 19.46 -28.30 9.33
C SER A 426 18.62 -29.43 8.72
N THR A 427 18.88 -30.68 9.12
CA THR A 427 18.10 -31.86 8.69
C THR A 427 16.60 -31.71 9.00
N GLU A 428 16.27 -31.23 10.20
CA GLU A 428 14.88 -31.00 10.63
C GLU A 428 14.20 -29.92 9.79
N THR A 429 14.88 -28.78 9.57
CA THR A 429 14.33 -27.71 8.73
C THR A 429 14.17 -28.16 7.27
N ALA A 430 15.04 -29.03 6.77
CA ALA A 430 14.92 -29.59 5.42
C ALA A 430 13.71 -30.55 5.31
N GLN A 431 13.43 -31.35 6.33
CA GLN A 431 12.21 -32.17 6.38
C GLN A 431 10.95 -31.30 6.43
N ALA A 432 10.96 -30.23 7.24
CA ALA A 432 9.85 -29.28 7.30
C ALA A 432 9.65 -28.53 5.98
N LEU A 433 10.73 -28.08 5.32
CA LEU A 433 10.68 -27.49 3.98
C LEU A 433 10.10 -28.46 2.96
N ALA A 434 10.40 -29.75 3.05
CA ALA A 434 9.82 -30.76 2.17
C ALA A 434 8.32 -30.94 2.43
N ALA A 435 7.88 -30.94 3.69
CA ALA A 435 6.46 -30.99 4.04
C ALA A 435 5.69 -29.76 3.52
N ILE A 436 6.28 -28.56 3.65
CA ILE A 436 5.74 -27.32 3.08
C ILE A 436 5.70 -27.43 1.55
N ALA A 437 6.80 -27.82 0.89
CA ALA A 437 6.86 -27.97 -0.56
C ALA A 437 5.81 -28.99 -1.07
N ARG A 438 5.50 -30.03 -0.30
CA ARG A 438 4.41 -30.96 -0.61
C ARG A 438 3.04 -30.31 -0.55
N ALA A 439 2.77 -29.43 0.43
CA ALA A 439 1.54 -28.65 0.50
C ALA A 439 1.39 -27.75 -0.73
N PHE A 440 2.50 -27.18 -1.22
CA PHE A 440 2.57 -26.47 -2.50
C PHE A 440 2.53 -27.39 -3.73
N GLY A 441 2.34 -28.69 -3.58
CA GLY A 441 2.16 -29.64 -4.67
C GLY A 441 3.44 -30.09 -5.37
N MET A 442 4.63 -29.78 -4.87
CA MET A 442 5.90 -30.07 -5.58
C MET A 442 6.26 -31.57 -5.71
N HIS A 443 5.45 -32.46 -5.15
CA HIS A 443 5.62 -33.91 -5.25
C HIS A 443 4.80 -34.54 -6.39
N ARG A 444 3.98 -33.73 -7.08
CA ARG A 444 3.08 -34.16 -8.17
C ARG A 444 3.85 -34.37 -9.48
N GLU A 445 3.17 -34.96 -10.44
CA GLU A 445 3.78 -35.46 -11.69
C GLU A 445 4.04 -34.36 -12.72
N ASP A 446 3.28 -33.27 -12.67
CA ASP A 446 3.34 -32.11 -13.55
C ASP A 446 4.42 -31.08 -13.14
N VAL A 447 5.14 -31.35 -12.06
CA VAL A 447 6.17 -30.46 -11.51
C VAL A 447 7.54 -30.84 -12.07
N SER A 448 8.29 -29.88 -12.62
CA SER A 448 9.68 -30.08 -13.07
C SER A 448 10.67 -29.87 -11.91
N LEU A 449 11.91 -30.35 -12.07
CA LEU A 449 13.00 -30.07 -11.12
C LEU A 449 13.27 -28.56 -10.99
N GLU A 450 13.08 -27.79 -12.07
CA GLU A 450 13.24 -26.33 -12.04
C GLU A 450 12.14 -25.64 -11.23
N HIS A 451 10.90 -26.15 -11.28
CA HIS A 451 9.80 -25.66 -10.43
C HIS A 451 10.09 -25.93 -8.95
N LEU A 452 10.58 -27.13 -8.62
CA LEU A 452 10.98 -27.49 -7.27
C LEU A 452 12.12 -26.59 -6.77
N GLN A 453 13.16 -26.41 -7.58
CA GLN A 453 14.29 -25.52 -7.27
C GLN A 453 13.80 -24.09 -6.98
N ALA A 454 12.92 -23.56 -7.83
CA ALA A 454 12.38 -22.21 -7.69
C ALA A 454 11.49 -22.06 -6.44
N LEU A 455 10.72 -23.09 -6.06
CA LEU A 455 9.98 -23.06 -4.79
C LEU A 455 10.93 -23.06 -3.60
N VAL A 456 11.94 -23.94 -3.59
CA VAL A 456 12.93 -23.99 -2.50
C VAL A 456 13.65 -22.64 -2.37
N ALA A 457 14.06 -22.02 -3.48
CA ALA A 457 14.63 -20.68 -3.48
C ALA A 457 13.66 -19.63 -2.89
N SER A 458 12.37 -19.71 -3.26
CA SER A 458 11.32 -18.82 -2.75
C SER A 458 11.10 -18.99 -1.24
N LEU A 459 11.13 -20.22 -0.72
CA LEU A 459 11.01 -20.53 0.70
C LEU A 459 12.22 -19.99 1.48
N VAL A 460 13.43 -20.28 1.02
CA VAL A 460 14.68 -19.82 1.65
C VAL A 460 14.77 -18.29 1.68
N ASN A 461 14.39 -17.62 0.58
CA ASN A 461 14.35 -16.17 0.50
C ASN A 461 13.25 -15.57 1.41
N SER A 462 12.01 -16.07 1.30
CA SER A 462 10.85 -15.48 1.99
C SER A 462 10.93 -15.62 3.51
N PHE A 463 11.47 -16.74 3.99
CA PHE A 463 11.57 -17.06 5.42
C PHE A 463 12.98 -16.83 6.00
N HIS A 464 13.89 -16.19 5.25
CA HIS A 464 15.27 -15.87 5.66
C HIS A 464 16.04 -17.06 6.24
N ILE A 465 15.94 -18.23 5.62
CA ILE A 465 16.67 -19.42 6.08
C ILE A 465 18.15 -19.28 5.72
N THR A 466 19.02 -19.35 6.71
CA THR A 466 20.47 -19.15 6.53
C THR A 466 21.19 -20.48 6.43
N LYS A 467 22.04 -20.63 5.41
CA LYS A 467 23.01 -21.72 5.32
C LYS A 467 24.27 -21.33 6.11
N ASP A 468 24.63 -22.13 7.11
CA ASP A 468 25.88 -21.91 7.85
C ASP A 468 27.08 -22.15 6.93
N SER A 469 27.99 -21.16 6.88
CA SER A 469 29.22 -21.19 6.09
C SER A 469 30.20 -22.29 6.51
N LEU A 470 30.07 -22.81 7.73
CA LEU A 470 30.91 -23.88 8.27
C LEU A 470 30.39 -25.29 7.94
N LEU A 471 29.25 -25.40 7.26
CA LEU A 471 28.71 -26.71 6.88
C LEU A 471 29.64 -27.40 5.89
N ASN A 472 30.17 -28.55 6.29
CA ASN A 472 30.94 -29.41 5.40
C ASN A 472 30.03 -30.02 4.30
N VAL A 473 30.67 -30.53 3.24
CA VAL A 473 29.97 -31.11 2.08
C VAL A 473 29.10 -32.30 2.48
N HIS A 474 29.56 -33.15 3.41
CA HIS A 474 28.82 -34.33 3.87
C HIS A 474 27.53 -33.95 4.61
N THR A 475 27.57 -32.94 5.47
CA THR A 475 26.40 -32.42 6.18
C THR A 475 25.41 -31.80 5.19
N THR A 476 25.90 -31.03 4.21
CA THR A 476 25.04 -30.44 3.16
C THR A 476 24.33 -31.52 2.34
N SER A 477 25.02 -32.61 1.99
CA SER A 477 24.43 -33.75 1.31
C SER A 477 23.44 -34.52 2.19
N SER A 478 23.73 -34.67 3.49
CA SER A 478 22.81 -35.31 4.45
C SER A 478 21.50 -34.52 4.62
N ILE A 479 21.58 -33.19 4.73
CA ILE A 479 20.41 -32.30 4.80
C ILE A 479 19.57 -32.41 3.52
N ALA A 480 20.20 -32.36 2.36
CA ALA A 480 19.52 -32.47 1.07
C ALA A 480 18.87 -33.84 0.87
N ASN A 481 19.54 -34.90 1.32
CA ASN A 481 19.00 -36.26 1.34
C ASN A 481 17.72 -36.33 2.19
N ALA A 482 17.73 -35.73 3.38
CA ALA A 482 16.55 -35.69 4.25
C ALA A 482 15.36 -34.94 3.62
N PHE A 483 15.60 -33.83 2.91
CA PHE A 483 14.58 -33.16 2.11
C PHE A 483 13.98 -34.11 1.06
N SER A 484 14.82 -34.78 0.27
CA SER A 484 14.38 -35.66 -0.81
C SER A 484 13.53 -36.83 -0.31
N ILE A 485 13.96 -37.49 0.78
CA ILE A 485 13.18 -38.57 1.43
C ILE A 485 11.81 -38.04 1.90
N ALA A 486 11.78 -36.86 2.52
CA ALA A 486 10.56 -36.28 3.07
C ALA A 486 9.60 -35.74 1.99
N LEU A 487 10.12 -35.25 0.86
CA LEU A 487 9.31 -34.72 -0.25
C LEU A 487 8.49 -35.85 -0.90
N ARG A 488 9.05 -37.06 -0.97
CA ARG A 488 8.41 -38.23 -1.61
C ARG A 488 7.92 -37.90 -3.02
N SER A 489 8.82 -37.36 -3.84
CA SER A 489 8.55 -37.08 -5.25
C SER A 489 8.05 -38.34 -5.96
N ARG A 490 7.00 -38.21 -6.77
CA ARG A 490 6.41 -39.33 -7.51
C ARG A 490 7.10 -39.61 -8.84
N VAL A 491 7.85 -38.64 -9.36
CA VAL A 491 8.41 -38.68 -10.73
C VAL A 491 9.92 -38.61 -10.72
N HIS A 492 10.49 -37.65 -9.99
CA HIS A 492 11.92 -37.41 -10.03
C HIS A 492 12.71 -38.38 -9.17
N GLY A 493 13.87 -38.78 -9.67
CA GLY A 493 14.82 -39.60 -8.92
C GLY A 493 15.34 -38.91 -7.67
N HIS A 494 15.71 -39.70 -6.68
CA HIS A 494 16.16 -39.22 -5.38
C HIS A 494 17.39 -38.28 -5.47
N GLN A 495 18.34 -38.58 -6.35
CA GLN A 495 19.53 -37.76 -6.57
C GLN A 495 19.19 -36.42 -7.22
N ASP A 496 18.26 -36.40 -8.17
CA ASP A 496 17.84 -35.20 -8.88
C ASP A 496 17.11 -34.22 -7.94
N VAL A 497 16.22 -34.74 -7.08
CA VAL A 497 15.54 -33.96 -6.04
C VAL A 497 16.55 -33.37 -5.06
N THR A 498 17.56 -34.15 -4.66
CA THR A 498 18.65 -33.70 -3.78
C THR A 498 19.41 -32.54 -4.43
N ALA A 499 19.75 -32.64 -5.71
CA ALA A 499 20.44 -31.59 -6.47
C ALA A 499 19.57 -30.32 -6.63
N ALA A 500 18.30 -30.47 -7.01
CA ALA A 500 17.36 -29.36 -7.16
C ALA A 500 17.17 -28.59 -5.84
N PHE A 501 17.10 -29.31 -4.72
CA PHE A 501 17.05 -28.69 -3.39
C PHE A 501 18.32 -27.89 -3.08
N GLN A 502 19.50 -28.46 -3.30
CA GLN A 502 20.77 -27.75 -3.05
C GLN A 502 20.91 -26.49 -3.90
N ASN A 503 20.54 -26.57 -5.18
CA ASN A 503 20.53 -25.43 -6.09
C ASN A 503 19.53 -24.37 -5.64
N GLY A 504 18.34 -24.77 -5.18
CA GLY A 504 17.31 -23.85 -4.70
C GLY A 504 17.75 -23.13 -3.42
N VAL A 505 18.38 -23.85 -2.49
CA VAL A 505 18.97 -23.25 -1.27
C VAL A 505 20.05 -22.23 -1.64
N GLN A 506 20.95 -22.57 -2.57
CA GLN A 506 22.00 -21.66 -3.01
C GLN A 506 21.39 -20.40 -3.65
N GLN A 507 20.44 -20.57 -4.58
CA GLN A 507 19.75 -19.48 -5.24
C GLN A 507 19.01 -18.57 -4.25
N GLY A 508 18.28 -19.13 -3.29
CA GLY A 508 17.61 -18.35 -2.24
C GLY A 508 18.60 -17.59 -1.35
N THR A 509 19.73 -18.21 -1.02
CA THR A 509 20.81 -17.57 -0.25
C THR A 509 21.44 -16.40 -1.02
N ASP A 510 21.65 -16.58 -2.33
CA ASP A 510 22.21 -15.55 -3.20
C ASP A 510 21.26 -14.34 -3.35
N ILE A 511 19.94 -14.59 -3.43
CA ILE A 511 18.91 -13.55 -3.43
C ILE A 511 18.95 -12.77 -2.10
N ASN A 512 18.99 -13.47 -0.97
CA ASN A 512 19.11 -12.85 0.35
C ASN A 512 20.37 -11.98 0.45
N ALA A 513 21.52 -12.48 -0.02
CA ALA A 513 22.78 -11.75 -0.02
C ALA A 513 22.73 -10.51 -0.93
N TYR A 514 22.12 -10.61 -2.11
CA TYR A 514 21.95 -9.50 -3.05
C TYR A 514 21.18 -8.34 -2.42
N TYR A 515 20.04 -8.61 -1.81
CA TYR A 515 19.20 -7.58 -1.21
C TYR A 515 19.76 -7.07 0.13
N ASN A 516 20.51 -7.89 0.88
CA ASN A 516 21.19 -7.44 2.09
C ASN A 516 22.36 -6.49 1.79
N ALA A 517 23.18 -6.78 0.77
CA ALA A 517 24.31 -5.93 0.38
C ALA A 517 23.88 -4.51 -0.01
N ARG A 518 22.68 -4.36 -0.60
CA ARG A 518 22.10 -3.05 -0.94
C ARG A 518 21.62 -2.24 0.26
N ARG A 519 21.31 -2.89 1.39
CA ARG A 519 20.79 -2.23 2.61
C ARG A 519 21.91 -1.63 3.48
N SER A 520 23.15 -2.10 3.34
CA SER A 520 24.26 -1.76 4.24
C SER A 520 24.89 -0.37 4.04
N ALA A 521 24.25 0.58 3.34
CA ALA A 521 24.75 1.96 3.40
C ALA A 521 24.49 2.53 4.80
N PRO A 522 25.51 3.08 5.49
CA PRO A 522 25.38 3.49 6.88
C PRO A 522 24.30 4.57 7.00
N ARG A 523 23.28 4.25 7.79
CA ARG A 523 22.26 5.20 8.22
C ARG A 523 22.97 6.27 9.04
N ARG A 524 23.26 7.43 8.44
CA ARG A 524 23.86 8.56 9.16
C ARG A 524 22.97 8.88 10.37
N THR A 525 23.46 8.52 11.56
CA THR A 525 22.96 9.05 12.82
C THR A 525 23.13 10.55 12.74
N ARG A 526 22.00 11.26 12.65
CA ARG A 526 21.97 12.71 12.72
C ARG A 526 22.22 13.05 14.19
N THR A 527 23.47 13.26 14.54
CA THR A 527 23.86 13.81 15.84
C THR A 527 23.38 15.26 15.90
N GLY A 528 22.67 15.58 16.99
CA GLY A 528 22.43 16.91 17.58
C GLY A 528 22.16 18.06 16.63
#